data_AF-A0A955KZH9-F1
#
_entry.id   AF-A0A955KZH9-F1
#
_cell.length_a   1.000
_cell.length_b   1.000
_cell.length_c   1.000
_cell.angle_alpha   90.00
_cell.angle_beta   90.00
_cell.angle_gamma   90.00
#
_symmetry.space_group_name_H-M   'P 1'
#
loop_
_entity.id
_entity.type
_entity.pdbx_description
1 polymer ?
#
loop_
_entity_poly.entity_id
_entity_poly.type
_entity_poly.pdbx_seq_one_letter_code
_entity_poly.pdbx_strand_id
1 'polypeptide(L)'
;MTDAPTPTRAEVSDVFNAVLQKTDTTMLSEETAIGSYKLEAVEAMRDITAEAESSLEYGHPDYESSNISERDKEKKYLIRSALR
;
A
#
# COMPACT_ATOMS: atom_id res chain seq x y z
N MET A 1 -9.42 1.44 -11.69
CA MET A 1 -10.14 0.13 -11.83
C MET A 1 -11.66 0.20 -11.49
N THR A 2 -12.36 1.25 -11.88
CA THR A 2 -13.83 1.38 -11.66
C THR A 2 -14.64 0.61 -12.70
N ASP A 3 -14.22 0.73 -13.97
CA ASP A 3 -14.94 0.23 -15.16
C ASP A 3 -14.17 -0.85 -15.92
N ALA A 4 -12.96 -1.20 -15.46
CA ALA A 4 -12.11 -2.22 -16.04
C ALA A 4 -11.57 -3.18 -14.95
N PRO A 5 -11.52 -4.50 -15.23
CA PRO A 5 -11.08 -5.52 -14.26
C PRO A 5 -9.57 -5.55 -14.04
N THR A 6 -8.78 -4.90 -14.91
CA THR A 6 -7.32 -4.90 -14.84
C THR A 6 -6.79 -3.47 -14.78
N PRO A 7 -5.79 -3.18 -13.93
CA PRO A 7 -5.17 -1.86 -13.89
C PRO A 7 -4.35 -1.61 -15.16
N THR A 8 -4.21 -0.33 -15.49
CA THR A 8 -3.26 0.16 -16.48
C THR A 8 -1.83 0.03 -15.95
N ARG A 9 -0.86 0.02 -16.88
CA ARG A 9 0.56 0.05 -16.49
C ARG A 9 0.94 1.28 -15.64
N ALA A 10 0.22 2.39 -15.81
CA ALA A 10 0.42 3.60 -15.03
C ALA A 10 -0.04 3.41 -13.58
N GLU A 11 -1.25 2.90 -13.35
CA GLU A 11 -1.77 2.56 -12.01
C GLU A 11 -0.85 1.57 -11.30
N VAL A 12 -0.34 0.55 -12.02
CA VAL A 12 0.61 -0.43 -11.47
C VAL A 12 1.90 0.26 -11.01
N SER A 13 2.49 1.10 -11.87
CA SER A 13 3.73 1.79 -11.54
C SER A 13 3.56 2.78 -10.37
N ASP A 14 2.39 3.40 -10.24
CA ASP A 14 2.10 4.36 -9.17
C ASP A 14 2.13 3.68 -7.80
N VAL A 15 1.36 2.59 -7.65
CA VAL A 15 1.34 1.78 -6.42
C VAL A 15 2.71 1.20 -6.10
N PHE A 16 3.38 0.60 -7.09
CA PHE A 16 4.70 0.00 -6.92
C PHE A 16 5.73 1.02 -6.39
N ASN A 17 5.76 2.20 -7.00
CA ASN A 17 6.68 3.26 -6.59
C ASN A 17 6.32 3.84 -5.23
N ALA A 18 5.03 3.95 -4.87
CA ALA A 18 4.62 4.39 -3.55
C ALA A 18 5.16 3.45 -2.44
N VAL A 19 5.12 2.14 -2.68
CA VAL A 19 5.70 1.13 -1.76
C VAL A 19 7.22 1.27 -1.68
N LEU A 20 7.91 1.42 -2.82
CA LEU A 20 9.37 1.66 -2.81
C LEU A 20 9.77 2.95 -2.09
N GLN A 21 8.90 3.96 -2.13
CA GLN A 21 9.06 5.21 -1.40
C GLN A 21 8.72 5.10 0.09
N LYS A 22 8.47 3.88 0.59
CA LYS A 22 8.21 3.59 2.01
C LYS A 22 6.92 4.21 2.51
N THR A 23 5.86 4.20 1.68
CA THR A 23 4.52 4.49 2.20
C THR A 23 4.10 3.40 3.17
N ASP A 24 3.54 3.78 4.32
CA ASP A 24 3.02 2.81 5.29
C ASP A 24 1.71 2.17 4.82
N THR A 25 0.94 2.88 3.99
CA THR A 25 -0.38 2.45 3.51
C THR A 25 -0.64 2.92 2.09
N THR A 26 -1.32 2.08 1.33
CA THR A 26 -2.00 2.46 0.08
C THR A 26 -3.51 2.47 0.31
N MET A 27 -4.26 3.16 -0.55
CA MET A 27 -5.69 3.34 -0.40
C MET A 27 -6.40 3.13 -1.74
N LEU A 28 -7.48 2.38 -1.71
CA LEU A 28 -8.46 2.31 -2.79
C LEU A 28 -9.62 3.26 -2.44
N SER A 29 -10.09 4.03 -3.42
CA SER A 29 -11.12 5.04 -3.23
C SER A 29 -12.40 4.61 -3.96
N GLU A 30 -12.67 5.19 -5.13
CA GLU A 30 -13.85 4.90 -5.93
C GLU A 30 -13.87 3.44 -6.40
N GLU A 31 -12.70 2.84 -6.61
CA GLU A 31 -12.53 1.46 -7.07
C GLU A 31 -13.27 0.47 -6.17
N THR A 32 -13.20 0.65 -4.85
CA THR A 32 -13.89 -0.20 -3.87
C THR A 32 -15.22 0.38 -3.41
N ALA A 33 -15.37 1.71 -3.39
CA ALA A 33 -16.60 2.35 -2.95
C ALA A 33 -17.76 2.07 -3.91
N ILE A 34 -17.56 2.34 -5.20
CA ILE A 34 -18.61 2.28 -6.23
C ILE A 34 -18.24 1.47 -7.48
N GLY A 35 -16.96 1.11 -7.65
CA GLY A 35 -16.47 0.38 -8.82
C GLY A 35 -17.12 -0.99 -9.02
N SER A 36 -17.11 -1.46 -10.27
CA SER A 36 -17.69 -2.75 -10.68
C SER A 36 -16.79 -3.94 -10.36
N TYR A 37 -15.48 -3.71 -10.17
CA TYR A 37 -14.44 -4.73 -10.04
C TYR A 37 -13.69 -4.60 -8.70
N LYS A 38 -14.46 -4.61 -7.61
CA LYS A 38 -13.97 -4.31 -6.26
C LYS A 38 -12.96 -5.35 -5.77
N LEU A 39 -13.23 -6.63 -6.03
CA LEU A 39 -12.36 -7.72 -5.59
C LEU A 39 -11.04 -7.67 -6.37
N GLU A 40 -11.13 -7.51 -7.69
CA GLU A 40 -9.99 -7.41 -8.59
C GLU A 40 -9.11 -6.20 -8.24
N ALA A 41 -9.71 -5.07 -7.85
CA ALA A 41 -8.96 -3.89 -7.39
C ALA A 41 -8.15 -4.19 -6.12
N VAL A 42 -8.72 -4.92 -5.16
CA VAL A 42 -8.03 -5.31 -3.92
C VAL A 42 -6.95 -6.36 -4.20
N GLU A 43 -7.24 -7.36 -5.06
CA GLU A 43 -6.28 -8.38 -5.45
C GLU A 43 -5.10 -7.78 -6.22
N ALA A 44 -5.35 -6.88 -7.16
CA ALA A 44 -4.31 -6.17 -7.88
C ALA A 44 -3.43 -5.34 -6.94
N MET A 45 -4.04 -4.56 -6.03
CA MET A 45 -3.30 -3.78 -5.02
C MET A 45 -2.42 -4.68 -4.14
N ARG A 46 -2.95 -5.83 -3.69
CA ARG A 46 -2.19 -6.82 -2.91
C ARG A 46 -0.98 -7.34 -3.69
N ASP A 47 -1.19 -7.76 -4.93
CA ASP A 47 -0.15 -8.41 -5.74
C ASP A 47 0.97 -7.42 -6.10
N ILE A 48 0.62 -6.18 -6.44
CA ILE A 48 1.59 -5.11 -6.74
C ILE A 48 2.41 -4.75 -5.49
N THR A 49 1.74 -4.62 -4.33
CA THR A 49 2.43 -4.33 -3.06
C THR A 49 3.40 -5.45 -2.69
N ALA A 50 2.97 -6.72 -2.79
CA ALA A 50 3.83 -7.87 -2.48
C ALA A 50 5.07 -7.93 -3.39
N GLU A 51 4.89 -7.67 -4.69
CA GLU A 51 6.00 -7.61 -5.65
C GLU A 51 6.96 -6.46 -5.32
N ALA A 52 6.43 -5.27 -5.00
CA ALA A 52 7.23 -4.11 -4.62
C ALA A 52 8.01 -4.34 -3.31
N GLU A 53 7.37 -4.95 -2.31
CA GLU A 53 8.02 -5.34 -1.05
C GLU A 53 9.14 -6.35 -1.27
N SER A 54 8.94 -7.33 -2.16
CA SER A 54 9.99 -8.31 -2.51
C SER A 54 11.20 -7.68 -3.21
N SER A 55 11.00 -6.53 -3.87
CA SER A 55 12.06 -5.77 -4.54
C SER A 55 12.87 -4.89 -3.58
N LEU A 56 12.41 -4.71 -2.33
CA LEU A 56 13.15 -3.98 -1.30
C LEU A 56 14.24 -4.89 -0.72
N GLU A 57 15.49 -4.66 -1.15
CA GLU A 57 16.67 -5.43 -0.72
C GLU A 57 17.05 -5.23 0.77
N TYR A 58 16.37 -4.31 1.48
CA TYR A 58 16.60 -4.01 2.89
C TYR A 58 15.26 -3.98 3.65
N GLY A 59 15.22 -4.70 4.77
CA GLY A 59 14.15 -4.60 5.75
C GLY A 59 13.89 -3.13 6.07
N HIS A 60 12.64 -2.70 5.91
CA HIS A 60 12.23 -1.32 6.12
C HIS A 60 12.78 -0.83 7.47
N PRO A 61 13.64 0.21 7.53
CA PRO A 61 14.36 0.58 8.76
C PRO A 61 13.40 0.86 9.93
N ASP A 62 12.20 1.35 9.63
CA ASP A 62 11.18 1.60 10.65
C ASP A 62 10.64 0.31 11.30
N TYR A 63 10.83 -0.87 10.70
CA TYR A 63 10.43 -2.17 11.28
C TYR A 63 11.50 -2.82 12.15
N GLU A 64 12.75 -2.36 12.10
CA GLU A 64 13.74 -2.76 13.10
C GLU A 64 13.43 -2.03 14.42
N SER A 65 12.87 -2.78 15.37
CA SER A 65 12.38 -2.29 16.66
C SER A 65 13.43 -1.64 17.56
N SER A 66 14.70 -1.61 17.15
CA SER A 66 15.83 -1.19 17.96
C SER A 66 15.99 0.34 18.06
N ASN A 67 15.49 1.14 17.10
CA ASN A 67 15.69 2.60 17.04
C ASN A 67 14.48 3.42 16.54
N ILE A 68 13.26 3.03 16.90
CA ILE A 68 12.04 3.76 16.48
C ILE A 68 11.84 5.00 17.35
N SER A 69 11.77 6.20 16.75
CA SER A 69 11.51 7.44 17.50
C SER A 69 10.07 7.47 18.06
N GLU A 70 9.81 8.28 19.08
CA GLU A 70 8.45 8.45 19.61
C GLU A 70 7.46 8.93 18.54
N ARG A 71 7.93 9.76 17.59
CA ARG A 71 7.12 10.22 16.45
C ARG A 71 6.71 9.06 15.54
N ASP A 72 7.62 8.13 15.26
CA ASP A 72 7.34 6.99 14.39
C ASP A 72 6.36 6.01 15.06
N LYS A 73 6.44 5.85 16.39
CA LYS A 73 5.45 5.09 17.17
C LYS A 73 4.06 5.73 17.10
N GLU A 74 3.98 7.04 17.25
CA GLU A 74 2.72 7.78 17.16
C GLU A 74 2.12 7.70 15.76
N LYS A 75 2.93 7.88 14.71
CA LYS A 75 2.51 7.72 13.31
C LYS A 75 1.93 6.32 13.07
N LYS A 76 2.62 5.26 13.51
CA LYS A 76 2.14 3.88 13.39
C LYS A 76 0.86 3.62 14.18
N TYR A 77 0.74 4.21 15.37
CA TYR A 77 -0.48 4.11 16.18
C TYR A 77 -1.66 4.76 15.46
N LEU A 78 -1.47 5.97 14.92
CA LEU A 78 -2.50 6.67 14.14
C LEU A 78 -2.94 5.84 12.94
N ILE A 79 -2.00 5.32 12.15
CA ILE A 79 -2.29 4.42 11.02
C ILE A 79 -3.10 3.20 11.47
N ARG A 80 -2.68 2.51 12.54
CA ARG A 80 -3.43 1.36 13.08
C ARG A 80 -4.82 1.72 13.60
N SER A 81 -4.97 2.90 14.19
CA SER A 81 -6.26 3.37 14.71
C SER A 81 -7.24 3.76 13.60
N ALA A 82 -6.74 4.24 12.46
CA ALA A 82 -7.57 4.57 11.30
C ALA A 82 -8.10 3.33 10.57
N LEU A 83 -7.50 2.16 10.81
CA LEU A 83 -7.89 0.87 10.25
C LEU A 83 -8.86 0.07 11.14
N ARG A 84 -9.22 0.59 12.33
CA ARG A 84 -10.18 -0.01 13.28
C ARG A 84 -11.48 0.76 13.33
#